data_AF-A0AAW6FHB2-F1
#
_entry.id   AF-A0AAW6FHB2-F1
#
_cell.length_a   1.000
_cell.length_b   1.000
_cell.length_c   1.000
_cell.angle_alpha   90.00
_cell.angle_beta   90.00
_cell.angle_gamma   90.00
#
_symmetry.space_group_name_H-M   'P 1'
#
loop_
_entity.id
_entity.type
_entity.pdbx_description
1 polymer ?
#
loop_
_entity_poly.entity_id
_entity_poly.type
_entity_poly.pdbx_seq_one_letter_code
_entity_poly.pdbx_strand_id
1 'polypeptide(L)'
;MKQIVLPLASRFPAGHLKRGQLTGFPEKVIKGTKIHTFREDPGKWAYNVELINSHNAELSIRRWIGRPYHTPQLEVKRLKKIGIQQVQMTWDSDVEQPTVFIDGKRILNVEQLAANDGMTLDDFVSWFFKTSNTFEGVIIHFTDFRY
;
A
#
# COMPACT_ATOMS: atom_id res chain seq x y z
N MET A 1 -8.69 -12.32 19.89
CA MET A 1 -9.08 -11.22 18.98
C MET A 1 -8.73 -11.62 17.55
N LYS A 2 -9.65 -11.43 16.60
CA LYS A 2 -9.43 -11.78 15.19
C LYS A 2 -8.30 -10.92 14.60
N GLN A 3 -7.43 -11.50 13.78
CA GLN A 3 -6.35 -10.77 13.12
C GLN A 3 -6.60 -10.73 11.62
N ILE A 4 -6.60 -9.52 11.05
CA ILE A 4 -6.61 -9.31 9.61
C ILE A 4 -5.16 -9.10 9.19
N VAL A 5 -4.62 -10.04 8.42
CA VAL A 5 -3.22 -10.02 8.01
C VAL A 5 -3.05 -9.17 6.75
N LEU A 6 -2.14 -8.18 6.81
CA LEU A 6 -1.70 -7.39 5.68
C LEU A 6 -0.22 -7.68 5.38
N PRO A 7 0.08 -8.49 4.35
CA PRO A 7 1.46 -8.80 3.99
C PRO A 7 2.11 -7.64 3.21
N LEU A 8 3.24 -7.13 3.68
CA LEU A 8 4.11 -6.21 2.97
C LEU A 8 5.07 -6.96 2.06
N ALA A 9 5.23 -6.46 0.84
CA ALA A 9 6.25 -6.96 -0.06
C ALA A 9 7.64 -6.66 0.50
N SER A 10 8.47 -7.70 0.65
CA SER A 10 9.86 -7.56 1.10
C SER A 10 10.82 -7.26 -0.05
N ARG A 11 10.40 -7.59 -1.29
CA ARG A 11 11.15 -7.36 -2.52
C ARG A 11 10.24 -6.79 -3.60
N PHE A 12 10.81 -6.01 -4.50
CA PHE A 12 10.11 -5.51 -5.69
C PHE A 12 9.70 -6.66 -6.63
N PRO A 13 8.49 -6.61 -7.21
CA PRO A 13 7.93 -7.73 -7.97
C PRO A 13 8.59 -7.89 -9.34
N ALA A 14 8.28 -8.98 -10.03
CA ALA A 14 8.61 -9.14 -11.44
C ALA A 14 7.99 -8.00 -12.27
N GLY A 15 8.73 -7.54 -13.28
CA GLY A 15 8.38 -6.40 -14.14
C GLY A 15 8.75 -5.02 -13.56
N HIS A 16 9.16 -4.93 -12.30
CA HIS A 16 9.60 -3.67 -11.69
C HIS A 16 11.05 -3.32 -12.06
N LEU A 17 11.39 -2.02 -12.14
CA LEU A 17 12.74 -1.54 -12.47
C LEU A 17 13.83 -2.08 -11.51
N LYS A 18 13.50 -2.16 -10.22
CA LYS A 18 14.32 -2.73 -9.13
C LYS A 18 13.97 -4.19 -8.79
N ARG A 19 13.43 -4.98 -9.73
CA ARG A 19 12.97 -6.36 -9.48
C ARG A 19 13.91 -7.15 -8.58
N GLY A 20 13.35 -7.82 -7.57
CA GLY A 20 14.12 -8.65 -6.65
C GLY A 20 14.93 -7.89 -5.60
N GLN A 21 15.15 -6.57 -5.71
CA GLN A 21 15.77 -5.78 -4.65
C GLN A 21 14.83 -5.63 -3.45
N LEU A 22 15.38 -5.36 -2.26
CA LEU A 22 14.60 -5.16 -1.05
C LEU A 22 13.83 -3.83 -1.10
N THR A 23 12.56 -3.83 -0.67
CA THR A 23 11.71 -2.62 -0.63
C THR A 23 12.01 -1.72 0.59
N GLY A 24 12.44 -2.34 1.69
CA GLY A 24 12.56 -1.72 2.99
C GLY A 24 11.21 -1.32 3.61
N PHE A 25 10.08 -1.79 3.08
CA PHE A 25 8.75 -1.41 3.58
C PHE A 25 8.54 -1.72 5.06
N PRO A 26 8.93 -2.90 5.59
CA PRO A 26 8.78 -3.20 7.01
C PRO A 26 9.47 -2.16 7.90
N GLU A 27 10.71 -1.83 7.58
CA GLU A 27 11.53 -0.87 8.31
C GLU A 27 10.94 0.54 8.20
N LYS A 28 10.43 0.92 7.02
CA LYS A 28 9.74 2.20 6.79
C LYS A 28 8.42 2.31 7.57
N VAL A 29 7.67 1.22 7.73
CA VAL A 29 6.44 1.20 8.55
C VAL A 29 6.77 1.32 10.04
N ILE A 30 7.83 0.67 10.51
CA ILE A 30 8.32 0.79 11.88
C ILE A 30 8.76 2.23 12.16
N LYS A 31 9.53 2.84 11.25
CA LYS A 31 10.00 4.23 11.34
C LYS A 31 8.89 5.28 11.14
N GLY A 32 7.71 4.87 10.67
CA GLY A 32 6.59 5.77 10.40
C GLY A 32 6.73 6.60 9.12
N THR A 33 7.65 6.26 8.21
CA THR A 33 7.83 6.97 6.94
C THR A 33 6.98 6.38 5.80
N LYS A 34 6.61 5.09 5.90
CA LYS A 34 5.53 4.49 5.10
C LYS A 34 4.26 4.50 5.94
N ILE A 35 3.35 5.40 5.61
CA ILE A 35 2.15 5.68 6.42
C ILE A 35 0.88 5.07 5.85
N HIS A 36 0.93 4.53 4.63
CA HIS A 36 -0.19 3.83 4.02
C HIS A 36 0.28 2.76 3.01
N THR A 37 -0.69 2.04 2.44
CA THR A 37 -0.47 1.13 1.32
C THR A 37 -1.68 1.06 0.41
N PHE A 38 -1.44 0.90 -0.89
CA PHE A 38 -2.49 0.64 -1.87
C PHE A 38 -2.86 -0.84 -1.86
N ARG A 39 -4.15 -1.13 -2.04
CA ARG A 39 -4.68 -2.49 -2.22
C ARG A 39 -5.83 -2.49 -3.21
N GLU A 40 -5.91 -3.57 -3.96
CA GLU A 40 -7.10 -3.94 -4.70
C GLU A 40 -8.21 -4.41 -3.75
N ASP A 41 -9.39 -4.69 -4.30
CA ASP A 41 -10.58 -5.18 -3.61
C ASP A 41 -11.12 -4.20 -2.54
N PRO A 42 -11.71 -3.07 -2.98
CA PRO A 42 -12.31 -2.09 -2.07
C PRO A 42 -13.37 -2.65 -1.14
N GLY A 43 -14.20 -3.60 -1.63
CA GLY A 43 -15.30 -4.19 -0.86
C GLY A 43 -14.80 -4.97 0.36
N LYS A 44 -13.77 -5.80 0.17
CA LYS A 44 -13.11 -6.49 1.30
C LYS A 44 -12.52 -5.52 2.31
N TRP A 45 -11.90 -4.43 1.86
CA TRP A 45 -11.27 -3.48 2.77
C TRP A 45 -12.26 -2.59 3.51
N ALA A 46 -13.40 -2.26 2.90
CA ALA A 46 -14.53 -1.62 3.59
C ALA A 46 -15.02 -2.47 4.78
N TYR A 47 -15.24 -3.76 4.56
CA TYR A 47 -15.62 -4.69 5.66
C TYR A 47 -14.52 -4.80 6.73
N ASN A 48 -13.25 -4.89 6.33
CA ASN A 48 -12.14 -5.04 7.26
C ASN A 48 -11.94 -3.79 8.14
N VAL A 49 -12.09 -2.58 7.60
CA VAL A 49 -11.92 -1.35 8.39
C VAL A 49 -13.01 -1.22 9.44
N GLU A 50 -14.25 -1.61 9.15
CA GLU A 50 -15.34 -1.64 10.12
C GLU A 50 -15.04 -2.61 11.26
N LEU A 51 -14.61 -3.84 10.95
CA LEU A 51 -14.23 -4.82 11.97
C LEU A 51 -13.09 -4.33 12.87
N ILE A 52 -12.08 -3.68 12.29
CA ILE A 52 -10.92 -3.20 13.04
C ILE A 52 -11.33 -2.03 13.93
N ASN A 53 -12.00 -1.03 13.37
CA ASN A 53 -12.37 0.18 14.10
C ASN A 53 -13.48 -0.06 15.14
N SER A 54 -14.26 -1.14 15.01
CA SER A 54 -15.21 -1.61 16.04
C SER A 54 -14.59 -2.52 17.10
N HIS A 55 -13.24 -2.68 17.11
CA HIS A 55 -12.49 -3.52 18.05
C HIS A 55 -12.81 -5.03 17.97
N ASN A 56 -13.44 -5.48 16.89
CA ASN A 56 -13.71 -6.90 16.62
C ASN A 56 -12.52 -7.60 15.96
N ALA A 57 -11.59 -6.85 15.38
CA ALA A 57 -10.34 -7.33 14.81
C ALA A 57 -9.20 -6.34 15.00
N GLU A 58 -7.98 -6.79 14.71
CA GLU A 58 -6.80 -5.91 14.61
C GLU A 58 -6.11 -6.14 13.26
N LEU A 59 -5.53 -5.08 12.69
CA LEU A 59 -4.66 -5.22 11.54
C LEU A 59 -3.28 -5.71 12.01
N SER A 60 -2.84 -6.84 11.47
CA SER A 60 -1.51 -7.38 11.66
C SER A 60 -0.71 -7.19 10.37
N ILE A 61 0.17 -6.19 10.36
CA ILE A 61 1.06 -5.91 9.23
C ILE A 61 2.25 -6.86 9.34
N ARG A 62 2.48 -7.67 8.30
CA ARG A 62 3.49 -8.73 8.32
C ARG A 62 4.41 -8.69 7.12
N ARG A 63 5.55 -9.36 7.20
CA ARG A 63 6.42 -9.66 6.06
C ARG A 63 6.77 -11.15 6.03
N TRP A 64 7.06 -11.69 4.85
CA TRP A 64 7.67 -13.02 4.75
C TRP A 64 9.15 -12.92 5.14
N ILE A 65 9.67 -13.92 5.87
CA ILE A 65 11.09 -13.94 6.26
C ILE A 65 11.98 -14.26 5.05
N GLY A 66 11.48 -15.06 4.10
CA GLY A 66 12.16 -15.39 2.86
C GLY A 66 11.20 -15.39 1.68
N ARG A 67 11.12 -16.53 0.97
CA ARG A 67 10.25 -16.65 -0.21
C ARG A 67 8.78 -16.53 0.20
N PRO A 68 7.99 -15.65 -0.46
CA PRO A 68 6.56 -15.52 -0.19
C PRO A 68 5.84 -16.87 -0.30
N TYR A 69 4.88 -17.12 0.59
CA TYR A 69 4.06 -18.35 0.66
C TYR A 69 4.81 -19.64 1.03
N HIS A 70 6.14 -19.60 1.13
CA HIS A 70 6.97 -20.76 1.45
C HIS A 70 7.77 -20.61 2.75
N THR A 71 7.66 -19.47 3.43
CA THR A 71 8.39 -19.18 4.67
C THR A 71 7.45 -18.67 5.75
N PRO A 72 7.81 -18.60 7.03
CA PRO A 72 6.95 -17.96 8.01
C PRO A 72 6.81 -16.46 7.75
N GLN A 73 5.71 -15.88 8.25
CA GLN A 73 5.53 -14.43 8.31
C GLN A 73 5.93 -13.91 9.69
N LEU A 74 6.62 -12.77 9.72
CA LEU A 74 6.94 -12.02 10.92
C LEU A 74 6.02 -10.79 11.01
N GLU A 75 5.43 -10.57 12.18
CA GLU A 75 4.67 -9.35 12.47
C GLU A 75 5.61 -8.15 12.61
N VAL A 76 5.27 -7.08 11.90
CA VAL A 76 6.03 -5.83 11.84
C VAL A 76 5.36 -4.77 12.69
N LYS A 77 4.02 -4.69 12.61
CA LYS A 77 3.22 -3.70 13.33
C LYS A 77 1.80 -4.21 13.48
N ARG A 78 1.16 -3.81 14.58
CA ARG A 78 -0.24 -4.13 14.89
C ARG A 78 -1.02 -2.83 15.09
N LEU A 79 -2.20 -2.73 14.49
CA LEU A 79 -3.05 -1.55 14.57
C LEU A 79 -4.48 -1.93 14.97
N LYS A 80 -5.05 -1.15 15.90
CA LYS A 80 -6.45 -1.25 16.35
C LYS A 80 -7.37 -0.27 15.63
N LYS A 81 -6.81 0.64 14.85
CA LYS A 81 -7.54 1.64 14.06
C LYS A 81 -6.82 1.86 12.75
N ILE A 82 -7.56 1.89 11.65
CA ILE A 82 -7.07 2.22 10.32
C ILE A 82 -8.05 3.12 9.58
N GLY A 83 -7.60 3.74 8.49
CA GLY A 83 -8.47 4.42 7.53
C GLY A 83 -8.41 3.81 6.15
N ILE A 84 -9.43 4.09 5.35
CA ILE A 84 -9.41 3.80 3.91
C ILE A 84 -9.86 5.02 3.11
N GLN A 85 -9.30 5.19 1.91
CA GLN A 85 -9.80 6.13 0.89
C GLN A 85 -9.81 5.40 -0.46
N GLN A 86 -10.82 5.66 -1.30
CA GLN A 86 -10.88 5.11 -2.66
C GLN A 86 -9.83 5.80 -3.52
N VAL A 87 -9.20 5.04 -4.43
CA VAL A 87 -8.20 5.61 -5.33
C VAL A 87 -8.36 5.07 -6.74
N GLN A 88 -8.24 5.98 -7.70
CA GLN A 88 -8.22 5.72 -9.13
C GLN A 88 -6.97 6.39 -9.71
N MET A 89 -6.19 5.63 -10.47
CA MET A 89 -4.97 6.11 -11.09
C MET A 89 -4.93 5.74 -12.56
N THR A 90 -4.47 6.67 -13.38
CA THR A 90 -4.18 6.44 -14.80
C THR A 90 -2.80 6.99 -15.14
N TRP A 91 -2.08 6.31 -16.02
CA TRP A 91 -0.78 6.75 -16.49
C TRP A 91 -0.63 6.48 -17.98
N ASP A 92 -0.07 7.46 -18.68
CA ASP A 92 0.40 7.35 -20.05
C ASP A 92 1.92 7.55 -20.02
N SER A 93 2.68 6.75 -20.78
CA SER A 93 4.13 6.86 -20.82
C SER A 93 4.62 8.22 -21.36
N ASP A 94 3.75 8.96 -22.05
CA ASP A 94 4.05 10.29 -22.56
C ASP A 94 3.94 11.40 -21.49
N VAL A 95 3.45 11.08 -20.28
CA VAL A 95 3.37 12.03 -19.16
C VAL A 95 4.28 11.64 -17.99
N GLU A 96 4.91 12.65 -17.38
CA GLU A 96 5.91 12.47 -16.33
C GLU A 96 5.38 11.78 -15.07
N GLN A 97 4.11 12.03 -14.71
CA GLN A 97 3.49 11.46 -13.52
C GLN A 97 2.05 10.99 -13.78
N PRO A 98 1.57 9.97 -13.05
CA PRO A 98 0.20 9.47 -13.19
C PRO A 98 -0.81 10.52 -12.73
N THR A 99 -1.99 10.49 -13.35
CA THR A 99 -3.16 11.20 -12.84
C THR A 99 -3.79 10.36 -11.74
N VAL A 100 -3.93 10.93 -10.55
CA VAL A 100 -4.47 10.23 -9.38
C VAL A 100 -5.67 10.99 -8.81
N PHE A 101 -6.75 10.26 -8.53
CA PHE A 101 -7.91 10.74 -7.79
C PHE A 101 -8.07 9.92 -6.51
N ILE A 102 -8.21 10.59 -5.37
CA ILE A 102 -8.52 9.97 -4.08
C ILE A 102 -9.86 10.51 -3.59
N ASP A 103 -10.82 9.63 -3.33
CA ASP A 103 -12.22 10.00 -3.02
C ASP A 103 -12.79 11.05 -4.01
N GLY A 104 -12.46 10.91 -5.29
CA GLY A 104 -12.89 11.83 -6.36
C GLY A 104 -12.10 13.15 -6.45
N LYS A 105 -11.13 13.40 -5.56
CA LYS A 105 -10.30 14.61 -5.57
C LYS A 105 -8.98 14.36 -6.27
N ARG A 106 -8.60 15.25 -7.19
CA ARG A 106 -7.33 15.17 -7.91
C ARG A 106 -6.15 15.45 -6.97
N ILE A 107 -5.16 14.57 -6.99
CA ILE A 107 -3.91 14.71 -6.24
C ILE A 107 -2.87 15.40 -7.11
N LEU A 108 -2.32 16.51 -6.63
CA LEU A 108 -1.31 17.29 -7.36
C LEU A 108 0.12 16.86 -7.03
N ASN A 109 0.38 16.40 -5.81
CA ASN A 109 1.70 15.97 -5.37
C ASN A 109 1.78 14.44 -5.31
N VAL A 110 1.98 13.81 -6.47
CA VAL A 110 2.08 12.36 -6.62
C VAL A 110 3.40 11.85 -6.02
N GLU A 111 4.47 12.63 -6.04
CA GLU A 111 5.73 12.26 -5.42
C GLU A 111 5.57 12.05 -3.91
N GLN A 112 4.86 12.95 -3.21
CA GLN A 112 4.55 12.77 -1.79
C GLN A 112 3.60 11.58 -1.55
N LEU A 113 2.67 11.31 -2.48
CA LEU A 113 1.81 10.12 -2.42
C LEU A 113 2.65 8.82 -2.48
N ALA A 114 3.59 8.75 -3.41
CA ALA A 114 4.54 7.63 -3.53
C ALA A 114 5.46 7.51 -2.31
N ALA A 115 5.98 8.64 -1.81
CA ALA A 115 6.83 8.68 -0.63
C ALA A 115 6.10 8.17 0.62
N ASN A 116 4.82 8.52 0.79
CA ASN A 116 3.98 8.02 1.88
C ASN A 116 3.65 6.52 1.75
N ASP A 117 3.70 5.97 0.53
CA ASP A 117 3.69 4.53 0.25
C ASP A 117 5.09 3.90 0.40
N GLY A 118 6.11 4.67 0.77
CA GLY A 118 7.48 4.22 0.99
C GLY A 118 8.28 4.00 -0.29
N MET A 119 7.92 4.61 -1.41
CA MET A 119 8.60 4.49 -2.71
C MET A 119 9.02 5.87 -3.25
N THR A 120 9.96 5.89 -4.20
CA THR A 120 10.15 7.06 -5.06
C THR A 120 9.04 7.11 -6.12
N LEU A 121 8.91 8.22 -6.84
CA LEU A 121 7.95 8.31 -7.96
C LEU A 121 8.20 7.23 -9.02
N ASP A 122 9.44 7.03 -9.45
CA ASP A 122 9.78 6.00 -10.45
C ASP A 122 9.43 4.58 -10.00
N ASP A 123 9.75 4.25 -8.74
CA ASP A 123 9.41 2.95 -8.17
C ASP A 123 7.88 2.79 -8.12
N PHE A 124 7.15 3.84 -7.75
CA PHE A 124 5.70 3.83 -7.71
C PHE A 124 5.09 3.60 -9.10
N VAL A 125 5.54 4.35 -10.12
CA VAL A 125 5.06 4.21 -11.50
C VAL A 125 5.34 2.80 -12.01
N SER A 126 6.57 2.30 -11.84
CA SER A 126 6.93 0.94 -12.25
C SER A 126 6.18 -0.15 -11.46
N TRP A 127 5.75 0.14 -10.22
CA TRP A 127 4.99 -0.80 -9.41
C TRP A 127 3.57 -1.01 -9.93
N PHE A 128 2.85 0.09 -10.18
CA PHE A 128 1.45 0.05 -10.56
C PHE A 128 1.23 -0.11 -12.06
N PHE A 129 2.11 0.46 -12.89
CA PHE A 129 1.87 0.56 -14.34
C PHE A 129 2.76 -0.34 -15.21
N LYS A 130 3.35 -1.38 -14.63
CA LYS A 130 4.16 -2.37 -15.38
C LYS A 130 3.37 -3.21 -16.39
N THR A 131 2.05 -3.36 -16.20
CA THR A 131 1.19 -4.27 -17.01
C THR A 131 -0.15 -3.65 -17.39
N SER A 132 -0.50 -2.50 -16.81
CA SER A 132 -1.76 -1.79 -17.04
C SER A 132 -1.47 -0.30 -16.97
N ASN A 133 -2.22 0.50 -17.73
CA ASN A 133 -2.17 1.96 -17.64
C ASN A 133 -3.12 2.52 -16.58
N THR A 134 -3.85 1.65 -15.87
CA THR A 134 -4.81 2.03 -14.84
C THR A 134 -4.67 1.18 -13.58
N PHE A 135 -5.04 1.77 -12.45
CA PHE A 135 -5.22 1.09 -11.16
C PHE A 135 -6.44 1.65 -10.45
N GLU A 136 -7.27 0.77 -9.89
CA GLU A 136 -8.39 1.13 -9.03
C GLU A 136 -8.37 0.27 -7.77
N GLY A 137 -8.60 0.90 -6.62
CA GLY A 137 -8.53 0.22 -5.33
C GLY A 137 -8.72 1.17 -4.17
N VAL A 138 -8.09 0.84 -3.05
CA VAL A 138 -8.09 1.64 -1.83
C VAL A 138 -6.69 1.93 -1.32
N ILE A 139 -6.53 3.06 -0.66
CA ILE A 139 -5.38 3.37 0.20
C ILE A 139 -5.77 2.99 1.62
N ILE A 140 -4.98 2.14 2.26
CA ILE A 140 -5.14 1.78 3.68
C ILE A 140 -4.15 2.61 4.49
N HIS A 141 -4.68 3.52 5.29
CA HIS A 141 -3.90 4.41 6.13
C HIS A 141 -3.57 3.74 7.47
N PHE A 142 -2.27 3.71 7.79
CA PHE A 142 -1.74 3.24 9.07
C PHE A 142 -1.75 4.31 10.17
N THR A 143 -2.20 5.52 9.82
CA THR A 143 -2.27 6.71 10.67
C THR A 143 -3.59 7.45 10.45
N ASP A 144 -3.81 8.55 11.17
CA ASP A 144 -5.00 9.40 10.98
C ASP A 144 -4.91 10.33 9.75
N PHE A 145 -3.77 10.39 9.05
CA PHE A 145 -3.58 11.20 7.84
C PHE A 145 -4.56 10.80 6.70
N ARG A 146 -5.12 11.76 5.97
CA ARG A 146 -5.96 11.56 4.76
C ARG A 146 -5.60 12.58 3.68
N TYR A 147 -5.84 12.23 2.43
CA TYR A 147 -5.69 13.07 1.24
C TYR A 147 -6.96 13.86 0.93
#